data_AF-A0A1L3SQ42-F1
#
_entry.id   AF-A0A1L3SQ42-F1
#
_cell.length_a   1.000
_cell.length_b   1.000
_cell.length_c   1.000
_cell.angle_alpha   90.00
_cell.angle_beta   90.00
_cell.angle_gamma   90.00
#
_symmetry.space_group_name_H-M   'P 1'
#
loop_
_entity.id
_entity.type
_entity.pdbx_description
1 polymer ?
#
loop_
_entity_poly.entity_id
_entity_poly.type
_entity_poly.pdbx_seq_one_letter_code
_entity_poly.pdbx_strand_id
1 'polypeptide(L)'
;MAFRPYSIPPRAHPLVRRLFALMNDQRIALGTVAERSGVAADTIKDWRGRTNPSVPNLEACFNALGYGLTDNALHEPVVQVRA
;
A
#
# COMPACT_ATOMS: atom_id res chain seq x y z
N MET A 1 9.85 11.82 -20.15
CA MET A 1 9.88 12.28 -18.74
C MET A 1 10.64 11.28 -17.91
N ALA A 2 11.62 11.72 -17.10
CA ALA A 2 12.37 10.84 -16.20
C ALA A 2 11.58 10.57 -14.91
N PHE A 3 11.62 9.34 -14.40
CA PHE A 3 11.00 8.99 -13.12
C PHE A 3 11.68 9.74 -11.97
N ARG A 4 10.88 10.41 -11.12
CA ARG A 4 11.38 11.05 -9.90
C ARG A 4 10.94 10.22 -8.69
N PRO A 5 11.87 9.75 -7.85
CA PRO A 5 11.52 8.97 -6.68
C PRO A 5 10.68 9.77 -5.70
N TYR A 6 9.70 9.10 -5.11
CA TYR A 6 8.81 9.65 -4.10
C TYR A 6 9.51 9.75 -2.75
N SER A 7 9.38 10.91 -2.12
CA SER A 7 9.69 11.06 -0.69
C SER A 7 8.64 10.32 0.15
N ILE A 8 9.12 9.52 1.10
CA ILE A 8 8.32 8.65 1.98
C ILE A 8 8.39 9.20 3.40
N PRO A 9 7.34 9.91 3.88
CA PRO A 9 7.33 10.43 5.24
C PRO A 9 7.38 9.29 6.26
N PRO A 10 8.22 9.39 7.32
CA PRO A 10 8.32 8.34 8.33
C PRO A 10 7.02 8.13 9.13
N ARG A 11 6.18 9.18 9.20
CA ARG A 11 4.88 9.20 9.86
C ARG A 11 3.73 8.57 9.07
N ALA A 12 3.95 8.23 7.80
CA ALA A 12 2.91 7.60 6.98
C ALA A 12 2.65 6.17 7.45
N HIS A 13 1.43 5.67 7.21
CA HIS A 13 1.06 4.29 7.55
C HIS A 13 2.11 3.28 7.00
N PRO A 14 2.51 2.24 7.76
CA PRO A 14 3.58 1.33 7.34
C PRO A 14 3.38 0.71 5.96
N LEU A 15 2.14 0.28 5.65
CA LEU A 15 1.80 -0.25 4.32
C LEU A 15 1.86 0.81 3.22
N VAL A 16 1.56 2.07 3.52
CA VAL A 16 1.70 3.19 2.57
C VAL A 16 3.19 3.44 2.30
N ARG A 17 4.03 3.41 3.35
CA ARG A 17 5.49 3.51 3.17
C ARG A 17 6.02 2.39 2.28
N ARG A 18 5.53 1.17 2.48
CA ARG A 18 5.88 0.02 1.65
C ARG A 18 5.41 0.20 0.20
N LEU A 19 4.18 0.66 -0.01
CA LEU A 19 3.63 0.97 -1.33
C LEU A 19 4.54 1.93 -2.11
N PHE A 20 4.89 3.09 -1.53
CA PHE A 20 5.77 4.06 -2.18
C PHE A 20 7.21 3.55 -2.37
N ALA A 21 7.71 2.71 -1.47
CA ALA A 21 9.01 2.07 -1.65
C ALA A 21 9.03 1.14 -2.87
N LEU A 22 7.97 0.33 -3.05
CA LEU A 22 7.81 -0.54 -4.22
C LEU A 22 7.66 0.27 -5.51
N MET A 23 6.91 1.38 -5.49
CA MET A 23 6.81 2.29 -6.64
C MET A 23 8.18 2.89 -7.02
N ASN A 24 9.00 3.25 -6.02
CA ASN A 24 10.35 3.76 -6.25
C ASN A 24 11.28 2.70 -6.86
N ASP A 25 11.20 1.48 -6.35
CA ASP A 25 11.98 0.32 -6.82
C ASP A 25 11.65 -0.02 -8.28
N GLN A 26 10.36 -0.15 -8.60
CA GLN A 26 9.88 -0.47 -9.95
C GLN A 26 9.84 0.73 -10.91
N ARG A 27 10.12 1.94 -10.41
CA ARG A 27 10.01 3.22 -11.15
C ARG A 27 8.62 3.45 -11.76
N ILE A 28 7.57 3.06 -11.04
CA ILE A 28 6.18 3.24 -11.47
C ILE A 28 5.63 4.56 -10.94
N ALA A 29 5.04 5.35 -11.83
CA ALA A 29 4.41 6.61 -11.47
C ALA A 29 3.08 6.40 -10.72
N LEU A 30 2.78 7.30 -9.78
CA LEU A 30 1.53 7.38 -9.04
C LEU A 30 0.30 7.36 -9.95
N GLY A 31 0.34 8.05 -11.09
CA GLY A 31 -0.75 8.06 -12.06
C GLY A 31 -1.05 6.67 -12.63
N THR A 32 -0.02 5.88 -12.89
CA THR A 32 -0.15 4.49 -13.36
C THR A 32 -0.75 3.59 -12.28
N VAL A 33 -0.32 3.76 -11.02
CA VAL A 33 -0.92 3.00 -9.91
C VAL A 33 -2.38 3.38 -9.74
N ALA A 34 -2.72 4.68 -9.78
CA ALA A 34 -4.08 5.17 -9.66
C ALA A 34 -5.00 4.64 -10.77
N GLU A 35 -4.53 4.65 -12.01
CA GLU A 35 -5.25 4.09 -13.16
C GLU A 35 -5.55 2.60 -12.97
N ARG A 36 -4.54 1.82 -12.55
CA ARG A 36 -4.66 0.36 -12.40
C ARG A 36 -5.45 -0.06 -11.16
N SER A 37 -5.35 0.68 -10.06
CA SER A 37 -6.03 0.35 -8.80
C SER A 37 -7.45 0.89 -8.72
N GLY A 38 -7.81 1.85 -9.57
CA GLY A 38 -9.07 2.59 -9.48
C GLY A 38 -9.12 3.59 -8.32
N VAL A 39 -8.04 3.75 -7.56
CA VAL A 39 -7.96 4.72 -6.46
C VAL A 39 -7.39 6.03 -6.99
N ALA A 40 -8.07 7.15 -6.72
CA ALA A 40 -7.63 8.47 -7.19
C ALA A 40 -6.20 8.82 -6.71
N ALA A 41 -5.39 9.38 -7.60
CA ALA A 41 -4.00 9.73 -7.31
C ALA A 41 -3.85 10.69 -6.12
N ASP A 42 -4.77 11.66 -5.98
CA ASP A 42 -4.78 12.57 -4.83
C ASP A 42 -5.10 11.85 -3.52
N THR A 43 -5.97 10.84 -3.54
CA THR A 43 -6.23 9.99 -2.38
C THR A 43 -4.97 9.24 -1.94
N ILE A 44 -4.25 8.62 -2.89
CA ILE A 44 -2.98 7.92 -2.60
C ILE A 44 -1.92 8.89 -2.07
N LYS A 45 -1.88 10.12 -2.60
CA LYS A 45 -0.97 11.18 -2.16
C LYS A 45 -1.27 11.64 -0.74
N ASP A 46 -2.55 11.78 -0.38
CA ASP A 46 -3.02 12.19 0.95
C ASP A 46 -2.70 11.15 2.03
N TRP A 47 -2.56 9.87 1.67
CA TRP A 47 -2.14 8.82 2.60
C TRP A 47 -0.74 9.02 3.19
N ARG A 48 0.07 9.90 2.59
CA ARG A 48 1.40 10.22 3.11
C ARG A 48 1.36 11.11 4.36
N GLY A 49 0.21 11.66 4.73
CA GLY A 49 0.16 12.45 5.95
C GLY A 49 -1.15 13.14 6.32
N ARG A 50 -2.26 12.92 5.62
CA ARG A 50 -3.56 13.53 5.89
C ARG A 50 -4.64 12.52 6.26
N THR A 51 -4.73 11.42 5.50
CA THR A 51 -5.78 10.41 5.66
C THR A 51 -5.16 9.02 5.80
N ASN A 52 -5.90 8.09 6.40
CA ASN A 52 -5.50 6.69 6.44
C ASN A 52 -6.21 5.92 5.31
N PRO A 53 -5.53 4.99 4.63
CA PRO A 53 -6.18 4.13 3.65
C PRO A 53 -7.08 3.09 4.32
N SER A 54 -8.11 2.65 3.60
CA SER A 54 -8.81 1.40 3.92
C SER A 54 -8.01 0.20 3.40
N VAL A 55 -8.21 -0.98 4.00
CA VAL A 55 -7.55 -2.22 3.56
C VAL A 55 -7.86 -2.55 2.09
N PRO A 56 -9.11 -2.48 1.60
CA PRO A 56 -9.40 -2.75 0.18
C PRO A 56 -8.66 -1.82 -0.78
N ASN A 57 -8.51 -0.55 -0.42
CA ASN A 57 -7.79 0.41 -1.26
C ASN A 57 -6.29 0.12 -1.30
N LEU A 58 -5.70 -0.32 -0.19
CA LEU A 58 -4.31 -0.76 -0.17
C LEU A 58 -4.13 -2.01 -1.02
N GLU A 59 -5.00 -3.01 -0.84
CA GLU A 59 -4.96 -4.25 -1.61
C GLU A 59 -5.04 -3.96 -3.13
N ALA A 60 -5.97 -3.11 -3.56
CA ALA A 60 -6.07 -2.69 -4.96
C ALA A 60 -4.77 -2.01 -5.46
N CYS A 61 -4.15 -1.17 -4.64
CA CYS A 61 -2.88 -0.52 -5.00
C CYS A 61 -1.69 -1.50 -5.05
N PHE A 62 -1.64 -2.49 -4.16
CA PHE A 62 -0.62 -3.55 -4.22
C PHE A 62 -0.83 -4.46 -5.42
N ASN A 63 -2.07 -4.82 -5.73
CA ASN A 63 -2.42 -5.61 -6.91
C ASN A 63 -2.00 -4.90 -8.21
N ALA A 64 -2.18 -3.57 -8.28
CA ALA A 64 -1.73 -2.74 -9.40
C ALA A 64 -0.19 -2.76 -9.62
N LEU A 65 0.58 -3.10 -8.58
CA LEU A 65 2.03 -3.29 -8.60
C LEU A 65 2.44 -4.78 -8.73
N GLY A 66 1.47 -5.69 -8.87
CA GLY A 66 1.70 -7.13 -8.99
C GLY A 66 1.93 -7.86 -7.66
N TYR A 67 1.54 -7.27 -6.52
CA TYR A 67 1.65 -7.91 -5.20
C TYR A 67 0.28 -8.21 -4.61
N GLY A 68 0.12 -9.38 -3.99
CA GLY A 68 -1.03 -9.67 -3.14
C GLY A 68 -0.81 -9.20 -1.71
N LEU A 69 -1.86 -8.71 -1.06
CA LEU A 69 -1.85 -8.49 0.38
C LEU A 69 -2.21 -9.80 1.07
N THR A 70 -1.25 -10.43 1.72
CA THR A 70 -1.49 -11.61 2.56
C THR A 70 -1.46 -11.19 4.01
N ASP A 71 -2.39 -11.71 4.78
CA ASP A 71 -2.27 -11.63 6.22
C ASP A 71 -1.10 -12.52 6.69
N ASN A 72 -0.21 -11.97 7.52
CA ASN A 72 0.93 -12.70 8.08
C ASN A 72 0.74 -12.99 9.58
N ALA A 73 -0.46 -12.76 10.14
CA ALA A 73 -0.80 -12.78 11.56
C ALA A 73 -2.07 -13.58 11.94
N LEU A 74 -2.80 -14.14 10.97
CA LEU A 74 -3.99 -15.00 11.05
C LEU A 74 -3.58 -16.46 10.78
N HIS A 75 -2.41 -16.86 11.26
CA HIS A 75 -2.18 -18.27 11.50
C HIS A 75 -3.03 -18.65 12.72
N GLU A 76 -4.10 -19.43 12.52
CA GLU A 76 -5.03 -19.79 13.59
C GLU A 76 -5.38 -21.29 13.59
N PRO A 77 -5.72 -21.89 14.76
CA PRO A 77 -6.74 -21.33 15.64
C PRO A 77 -6.41 -21.17 17.13
N VAL A 78 -7.12 -20.22 17.72
CA VAL A 78 -7.51 -20.12 19.13
C VAL A 78 -8.22 -21.41 19.58
N VAL A 79 -7.51 -22.34 20.22
CA VAL A 79 -8.09 -23.27 21.21
C VAL A 79 -7.01 -23.69 22.21
N GLN A 80 -7.01 -23.14 23.43
CA GLN A 80 -6.52 -23.89 24.59
C GLN A 80 -7.74 -24.42 25.34
N VAL A 81 -8.17 -25.64 25.02
CA VAL A 81 -9.01 -26.42 25.93
C VAL A 81 -8.12 -26.73 27.12
N ARG A 82 -8.38 -26.12 28.28
CA ARG A 82 -7.79 -26.61 29.53
C ARG A 82 -8.71 -27.70 30.06
N ALA A 83 -8.12 -28.89 30.25
CA ALA A 83 -8.71 -30.02 30.94
C ALA A 83 -8.92 -29.72 32.43
#